data_AF-A0AAV2JIJ8-F1
#
_entry.id   AF-A0AAV2JIJ8-F1
#
_cell.length_a   1.000
_cell.length_b   1.000
_cell.length_c   1.000
_cell.angle_alpha   90.00
_cell.angle_beta   90.00
_cell.angle_gamma   90.00
#
_symmetry.space_group_name_H-M   'P 1'
#
loop_
_entity.id
_entity.type
_entity.pdbx_description
1 polymer ?
#
loop_
_entity_poly.entity_id
_entity_poly.type
_entity_poly.pdbx_seq_one_letter_code
_entity_poly.pdbx_strand_id
1 'polypeptide(L)'
;MDSLSILNAANDASDSAITVHSCADLVSKMLHVDPHQRLTAKQVLRHPWIIHRDKLPNSQLPHQDASLVKGAMAATYSALKSSQPTPELQPIQTSFLAQRRVQKLTSTSL
;
A
#
# COMPACT_ATOMS: atom_id res chain seq x y z
N MET A 1 30.43 -24.68 -26.46
CA MET A 1 29.69 -23.56 -25.85
C MET A 1 29.24 -22.68 -26.98
N ASP A 2 28.00 -22.88 -27.45
CA ASP A 2 27.51 -22.27 -28.67
C ASP A 2 27.39 -20.75 -28.53
N SER A 3 27.88 -20.01 -29.52
CA SER A 3 27.81 -18.54 -29.54
C SER A 3 26.38 -17.99 -29.46
N LEU A 4 25.37 -18.81 -29.79
CA LEU A 4 23.95 -18.49 -29.63
C LEU A 4 23.50 -18.50 -28.16
N SER A 5 24.09 -19.34 -27.32
CA SER A 5 23.77 -19.42 -25.88
C SER A 5 24.24 -18.17 -25.12
N ILE A 6 25.39 -17.61 -25.52
CA ILE A 6 25.97 -16.42 -24.90
C ILE A 6 25.18 -15.15 -25.29
N LEU A 7 24.69 -15.08 -26.53
CA LEU A 7 23.84 -13.96 -26.97
C LEU A 7 22.48 -13.96 -26.25
N ASN A 8 21.91 -15.14 -26.00
CA ASN A 8 20.63 -15.25 -25.30
C ASN A 8 20.74 -14.84 -23.82
N ALA A 9 21.84 -15.20 -23.14
CA ALA A 9 22.07 -14.82 -21.74
C ALA A 9 22.32 -13.31 -21.54
N ALA A 10 22.98 -12.65 -22.50
CA ALA A 10 23.20 -11.20 -22.47
C ALA A 10 21.90 -10.41 -22.72
N ASN A 11 20.98 -10.98 -23.52
CA ASN A 11 19.65 -10.40 -23.77
C ASN A 11 18.69 -10.63 -22.59
N ASP A 12 18.83 -11.76 -21.87
CA ASP A 12 18.04 -12.10 -20.68
C ASP A 12 18.31 -11.13 -19.50
N ALA A 13 19.57 -10.70 -19.34
CA ALA A 13 19.96 -9.76 -18.30
C ALA A 13 19.41 -8.34 -18.51
N SER A 14 19.37 -7.84 -19.76
CA SER A 14 18.80 -6.53 -20.09
C SER A 14 17.27 -6.53 -20.06
N ASP A 15 16.61 -7.62 -20.45
CA ASP A 15 15.15 -7.76 -20.44
C ASP A 15 14.59 -7.92 -19.01
N SER A 16 15.37 -8.53 -18.09
CA SER A 16 15.01 -8.65 -16.67
C SER A 16 14.91 -7.29 -15.96
N ALA A 17 15.82 -6.36 -16.25
CA ALA A 17 15.81 -5.00 -15.66
C ALA A 17 14.64 -4.16 -16.19
N ILE A 18 14.34 -4.27 -17.49
CA ILE A 18 13.18 -3.62 -18.13
C ILE A 18 11.87 -4.16 -17.56
N THR A 19 11.81 -5.47 -17.32
CA THR A 19 10.63 -6.14 -16.74
C THR A 19 10.35 -5.69 -15.31
N VAL A 20 11.38 -5.59 -14.47
CA VAL A 20 11.25 -5.12 -13.08
C VAL A 20 10.75 -3.67 -13.05
N HIS A 21 11.31 -2.80 -13.90
CA HIS A 21 10.86 -1.41 -14.02
C HIS A 21 9.39 -1.32 -14.47
N SER A 22 9.00 -2.12 -15.46
CA SER A 22 7.62 -2.19 -15.96
C SER A 22 6.63 -2.66 -14.88
N CYS A 23 7.01 -3.64 -14.05
CA CYS A 23 6.19 -4.09 -12.92
C CYS A 23 6.00 -2.98 -11.89
N ALA A 24 7.09 -2.33 -11.49
CA ALA A 24 7.07 -1.25 -10.51
C ALA A 24 6.23 -0.05 -11.00
N ASP A 25 6.34 0.32 -12.28
CA ASP A 25 5.54 1.38 -12.89
C ASP A 25 4.03 1.05 -12.84
N LEU A 26 3.66 -0.18 -13.21
CA LEU A 26 2.26 -0.62 -13.15
C LEU A 26 1.69 -0.52 -11.73
N VAL A 27 2.41 -1.06 -10.74
CA VAL A 27 1.96 -1.05 -9.33
C VAL A 27 1.86 0.37 -8.81
N SER A 28 2.83 1.24 -9.11
CA SER A 28 2.83 2.66 -8.74
C SER A 28 1.59 3.39 -9.27
N LYS A 29 1.23 3.16 -10.53
CA LYS A 29 0.05 3.78 -11.14
C LYS A 29 -1.28 3.15 -10.68
N MET A 30 -1.29 1.88 -10.27
CA MET A 30 -2.48 1.22 -9.69
C MET A 30 -2.75 1.69 -8.24
N LEU A 31 -1.70 1.93 -7.46
CA LEU A 31 -1.80 2.38 -6.07
C LEU A 31 -1.63 3.90 -5.92
N HIS A 32 -1.88 4.65 -7.00
CA HIS A 32 -1.76 6.10 -6.98
C HIS A 32 -2.78 6.73 -6.01
N VAL A 33 -2.32 7.73 -5.24
CA VAL A 33 -3.10 8.39 -4.17
C VAL A 33 -4.28 9.17 -4.78
N ASP A 34 -4.03 9.93 -5.84
CA ASP A 34 -5.05 10.63 -6.61
C ASP A 34 -5.86 9.65 -7.50
N PRO A 35 -7.18 9.50 -7.28
CA PRO A 35 -8.03 8.63 -8.09
C PRO A 35 -8.08 9.01 -9.58
N HIS A 36 -7.88 10.28 -9.93
CA HIS A 36 -7.94 10.74 -11.32
C HIS A 36 -6.70 10.32 -12.13
N GLN A 37 -5.58 10.11 -11.45
CA GLN A 37 -4.33 9.63 -12.04
C GLN A 37 -4.20 8.10 -11.96
N ARG A 38 -5.06 7.44 -11.17
CA ARG A 38 -5.05 5.98 -11.01
C ARG A 38 -5.48 5.28 -12.29
N LEU A 39 -4.77 4.21 -12.65
CA LEU A 39 -5.12 3.43 -13.85
C LEU A 39 -6.52 2.81 -13.73
N THR A 40 -7.27 2.94 -14.82
CA THR A 40 -8.51 2.18 -15.04
C THR A 40 -8.18 0.74 -15.44
N ALA A 41 -9.11 -0.19 -15.22
CA ALA A 41 -8.95 -1.59 -15.61
C ALA A 41 -8.58 -1.76 -17.10
N LYS A 42 -9.18 -0.94 -17.99
CA LYS A 42 -8.87 -0.95 -19.42
C LYS A 42 -7.42 -0.55 -19.72
N GLN A 43 -6.86 0.39 -18.96
CA GLN A 43 -5.47 0.81 -19.13
C GLN A 43 -4.51 -0.23 -18.55
N VAL A 44 -4.84 -0.87 -17.43
CA VAL A 44 -4.06 -1.99 -16.86
C VAL A 44 -3.89 -3.11 -17.87
N LEU A 45 -4.96 -3.52 -18.55
CA LEU A 45 -4.91 -4.56 -19.58
C LEU A 45 -4.03 -4.20 -20.80
N ARG A 46 -3.74 -2.92 -21.00
CA ARG A 46 -2.88 -2.42 -22.08
C ARG A 46 -1.44 -2.18 -21.64
N HIS A 47 -1.11 -2.44 -20.38
CA HIS A 47 0.24 -2.21 -19.86
C HIS A 47 1.23 -3.24 -20.42
N PRO A 48 2.47 -2.85 -20.79
CA PRO A 48 3.47 -3.79 -21.33
C PRO A 48 3.71 -5.01 -20.45
N TRP A 49 3.68 -4.84 -19.12
CA TRP A 49 3.81 -5.95 -18.16
C TRP A 49 2.70 -7.01 -18.30
N ILE A 50 1.47 -6.62 -18.64
CA ILE A 50 0.34 -7.53 -18.85
C ILE A 50 0.33 -8.10 -20.27
N ILE A 51 0.64 -7.27 -21.27
CA ILE A 51 0.66 -7.67 -22.69
C ILE A 51 1.77 -8.69 -22.96
N HIS A 52 2.97 -8.45 -22.44
CA HIS A 52 4.16 -9.29 -22.67
C HIS A 52 4.40 -10.28 -21.54
N ARG A 53 3.32 -10.81 -20.93
CA ARG A 53 3.40 -11.75 -19.81
C ARG A 53 4.24 -12.99 -20.12
N ASP A 54 4.23 -13.39 -21.39
CA ASP A 54 4.96 -14.49 -22.01
C ASP A 54 6.48 -14.29 -22.05
N LYS A 55 6.94 -13.05 -21.88
CA LYS A 55 8.36 -12.69 -21.79
C LYS A 55 8.84 -12.48 -20.35
N LEU A 56 7.95 -12.63 -19.37
CA LEU A 56 8.31 -12.43 -17.97
C LEU A 56 9.17 -13.59 -17.46
N PRO A 57 10.14 -13.32 -16.56
CA PRO A 57 10.92 -14.36 -15.93
C PRO A 57 10.02 -15.28 -15.11
N ASN A 58 10.16 -16.59 -15.28
CA ASN A 58 9.42 -17.59 -14.51
C ASN A 58 10.13 -17.94 -13.18
N SER A 59 10.77 -16.96 -12.56
CA SER A 59 11.49 -17.14 -11.30
C SER A 59 10.53 -17.12 -10.11
N GLN A 60 10.84 -17.90 -9.07
CA GLN A 60 10.05 -17.90 -7.85
C GLN A 60 10.30 -16.62 -7.06
N LEU A 61 9.24 -15.87 -6.79
CA LEU A 61 9.32 -14.66 -5.98
C LEU A 61 9.36 -15.02 -4.48
N PRO A 62 10.18 -14.32 -3.69
CA PRO A 62 10.13 -14.44 -2.24
C PRO A 62 8.78 -13.93 -1.73
N HIS A 63 8.16 -14.67 -0.82
CA HIS A 63 6.90 -14.29 -0.19
C HIS A 63 6.98 -14.50 1.33
N GLN A 64 6.29 -13.66 2.08
CA GLN A 64 6.10 -13.82 3.52
C GLN A 64 5.06 -14.91 3.80
N ASP A 65 5.00 -15.40 5.04
CA ASP A 65 3.99 -16.38 5.43
C ASP A 65 2.57 -15.87 5.15
N ALA A 66 1.74 -16.76 4.59
CA ALA A 66 0.38 -16.44 4.16
C ALA A 66 -0.49 -15.95 5.33
N SER A 67 -0.24 -16.43 6.55
CA SER A 67 -0.96 -15.99 7.75
C SER A 67 -0.72 -14.51 8.06
N LEU A 68 0.55 -14.09 8.03
CA LEU A 68 0.97 -12.70 8.26
C LEU A 68 0.42 -11.76 7.18
N VAL A 69 0.50 -12.17 5.91
CA VAL A 69 -0.02 -11.35 4.80
C VAL A 69 -1.53 -11.15 4.90
N LYS A 70 -2.29 -12.21 5.25
CA LYS A 70 -3.74 -12.10 5.46
C LYS A 70 -4.09 -11.19 6.62
N GLY A 71 -3.36 -11.29 7.74
CA GLY A 71 -3.54 -10.41 8.89
C GLY A 71 -3.26 -8.94 8.56
N ALA A 72 -2.15 -8.68 7.85
CA ALA A 72 -1.80 -7.34 7.39
C ALA A 72 -2.88 -6.77 6.44
N MET A 73 -3.34 -7.55 5.46
CA MET A 73 -4.44 -7.12 4.58
C MET A 73 -5.71 -6.77 5.36
N ALA A 74 -6.12 -7.61 6.32
CA ALA A 74 -7.30 -7.34 7.13
C ALA A 74 -7.18 -6.04 7.92
N ALA A 75 -6.01 -5.78 8.53
CA ALA A 75 -5.74 -4.54 9.24
C ALA A 75 -5.78 -3.32 8.30
N THR A 76 -5.18 -3.41 7.11
CA THR A 76 -5.19 -2.33 6.11
C THR A 76 -6.61 -1.98 5.67
N TYR A 77 -7.41 -2.97 5.27
CA TYR A 77 -8.79 -2.71 4.84
C TYR A 77 -9.69 -2.25 5.99
N SER A 78 -9.44 -2.72 7.22
CA SER A 78 -10.15 -2.23 8.41
C SER A 78 -9.89 -0.73 8.62
N ALA A 79 -8.64 -0.30 8.57
CA ALA A 79 -8.27 1.12 8.70
C ALA A 79 -8.82 1.99 7.57
N LEU A 80 -8.87 1.49 6.33
CA LEU A 80 -9.44 2.21 5.19
C LEU A 80 -10.97 2.32 5.27
N LYS A 81 -11.64 1.29 5.77
CA LYS A 81 -13.11 1.25 5.88
C LYS A 81 -13.62 2.01 7.11
N SER A 82 -12.82 2.10 8.18
CA SER A 82 -13.26 2.76 9.40
C SER A 82 -13.35 4.27 9.24
N SER A 83 -14.51 4.78 8.80
CA SER A 83 -14.97 6.08 9.29
C SER A 83 -15.37 5.86 10.74
N GLN A 84 -14.50 6.23 11.69
CA GLN A 84 -14.96 6.33 13.08
C GLN A 84 -16.17 7.28 13.07
N PRO A 85 -17.32 6.90 13.64
CA PRO A 85 -18.42 7.83 13.78
C PRO A 85 -17.89 9.06 14.51
N THR A 86 -18.23 10.25 14.02
CA THR A 86 -17.80 11.49 14.66
C THR A 86 -18.22 11.44 16.13
N PRO A 87 -17.28 11.54 17.08
CA PRO A 87 -17.63 11.43 18.48
C PRO A 87 -18.58 12.57 18.85
N GLU A 88 -19.69 12.25 19.50
CA GLU A 88 -20.62 13.26 19.99
C GLU A 88 -19.98 14.03 21.14
N LEU A 89 -20.03 15.37 21.04
CA LEU A 89 -19.52 16.24 22.08
C LEU A 89 -20.29 15.98 23.38
N GLN A 90 -19.56 15.61 24.42
CA GLN A 90 -20.11 15.43 25.75
C GLN A 90 -20.01 16.73 26.56
N PRO A 91 -20.81 16.87 27.64
CA PRO A 91 -20.71 18.01 28.53
C PRO A 91 -19.29 18.20 29.07
N ILE A 92 -18.89 19.46 29.29
CA ILE A 92 -17.51 19.82 29.69
C ILE A 92 -17.07 19.13 31.00
N GLN A 93 -18.01 18.78 31.87
CA GLN A 93 -17.79 18.10 33.15
C GLN A 93 -17.21 16.69 33.00
N THR A 94 -17.41 16.05 31.84
CA THR A 94 -16.81 14.74 31.51
C THR A 94 -15.30 14.85 31.25
N SER A 95 -14.79 16.06 31.00
CA SER A 95 -13.36 16.30 30.82
C SER A 95 -12.63 16.25 32.16
N PHE A 96 -11.67 15.33 32.30
CA PHE A 96 -10.76 15.30 33.45
C PHE A 96 -10.01 16.62 33.66
N LEU A 97 -9.71 17.35 32.57
CA LEU A 97 -9.09 18.68 32.66
C LEU A 97 -10.03 19.70 33.31
N ALA A 98 -11.32 19.69 32.94
CA ALA A 98 -12.32 20.58 33.51
C ALA A 98 -12.54 20.30 35.01
N GLN A 99 -12.63 19.03 35.40
CA GLN A 99 -12.76 18.61 36.80
C GLN A 99 -11.58 19.14 37.65
N ARG A 100 -10.35 19.02 37.14
CA ARG A 100 -9.15 19.54 37.83
C ARG A 100 -9.16 21.06 37.98
N ARG A 101 -9.66 21.80 36.98
CA ARG A 101 -9.79 23.26 37.07
C ARG A 101 -10.77 23.68 38.17
N VAL A 102 -11.90 22.98 38.30
CA VAL A 102 -12.88 23.24 39.35
C VAL A 102 -12.29 22.99 40.74
N GLN A 103 -11.56 21.88 40.93
CA GLN A 103 -10.92 21.56 42.21
C GLN A 103 -9.84 22.58 42.62
N LYS A 104 -9.11 23.16 41.66
CA LYS A 104 -8.10 24.19 41.96
C LYS A 104 -8.72 25.51 42.42
N LEU A 105 -9.89 25.87 41.90
CA LEU A 105 -10.62 27.06 42.33
C LEU A 105 -11.13 26.92 43.77
N THR A 106 -11.60 25.73 44.16
CA THR A 106 -12.05 25.46 45.53
C THR A 106 -10.91 25.40 46.54
N SER A 107 -9.70 25.01 46.14
CA SER A 107 -8.54 24.91 47.05
C SER A 107 -7.83 26.24 47.33
N THR A 108 -8.18 27.33 46.63
CA THR A 108 -7.51 28.64 46.81
C THR A 108 -8.40 29.67 47.54
N SER A 109 -9.50 29.22 48.15
CA SER A 109 -10.36 30.05 49.01
C SER A 109 -9.99 29.85 50.48
N LEU A 110 -8.89 30.47 50.92
CA LEU A 110 -8.55 30.72 52.33
C LEU A 110 -7.89 32.10 52.45
#